data_AF-A0A932F1N3-F1
#
_entry.id   AF-A0A932F1N3-F1
#
_cell.length_a   1.000
_cell.length_b   1.000
_cell.length_c   1.000
_cell.angle_alpha   90.00
_cell.angle_beta   90.00
_cell.angle_gamma   90.00
#
_symmetry.space_group_name_H-M   'P 1'
#
loop_
_entity.id
_entity.type
_entity.pdbx_description
1 polymer ?
#
loop_
_entity_poly.entity_id
_entity_poly.type
_entity_poly.pdbx_seq_one_letter_code
_entity_poly.pdbx_strand_id
1 'polypeptide(L)' 'LHWTLDVVLDEDQARSRKDHAPANLAVLRRLALNIARAHPDTKISLRGKLNRAAWDDSFLVYLLLNML' A
#
# COMPACT_ATOMS: atom_id res chain seq x y z
N LEU A 1 -2.41 -12.75 -6.22
CA LEU A 1 -1.94 -11.51 -5.56
C LEU A 1 -2.27 -11.53 -4.05
N HIS A 2 -2.24 -12.69 -3.38
CA HIS A 2 -2.48 -12.78 -1.94
C HIS A 2 -1.17 -12.52 -1.19
N TRP A 3 -0.11 -13.25 -1.56
CA TRP A 3 1.20 -13.19 -0.92
C TRP A 3 1.88 -11.82 -0.90
N THR A 4 1.57 -10.92 -1.86
CA THR A 4 2.14 -9.57 -1.84
C THR A 4 1.53 -8.73 -0.72
N LEU A 5 0.24 -8.88 -0.43
CA LEU A 5 -0.38 -8.18 0.70
C LEU A 5 0.17 -8.72 2.02
N ASP A 6 0.30 -10.03 2.13
CA ASP A 6 0.80 -10.70 3.32
C ASP A 6 2.23 -10.26 3.65
N VAL A 7 3.12 -10.19 2.65
CA VAL A 7 4.54 -9.86 2.86
C VAL A 7 4.82 -8.36 2.94
N VAL A 8 4.09 -7.52 2.20
CA VAL A 8 4.34 -6.06 2.17
C VAL A 8 3.61 -5.33 3.29
N LEU A 9 2.39 -5.77 3.62
CA LEU A 9 1.45 -5.07 4.50
C LEU A 9 0.99 -5.91 5.72
N ASP A 10 1.62 -7.06 5.95
CA ASP A 10 1.37 -7.96 7.09
C ASP A 10 -0.12 -8.33 7.23
N GLU A 11 -0.80 -8.57 6.10
CA GLU A 11 -2.25 -8.84 6.06
C GLU A 11 -2.65 -10.04 6.91
N ASP A 12 -1.86 -11.12 6.94
CA ASP A 12 -2.11 -12.31 7.78
C ASP A 12 -2.23 -11.99 9.28
N GLN A 13 -1.55 -10.93 9.73
CA GLN A 13 -1.54 -10.49 11.13
C GLN A 13 -2.66 -9.49 11.44
N ALA A 14 -3.46 -9.09 10.44
CA ALA A 14 -4.52 -8.11 10.62
C ALA A 14 -5.64 -8.65 11.53
N ARG A 15 -5.98 -7.89 12.58
CA ARG A 15 -7.05 -8.26 13.53
C ARG A 15 -8.40 -7.63 13.22
N SER A 16 -8.56 -7.02 12.05
CA SER A 16 -9.80 -6.44 11.56
C SER A 16 -10.78 -7.56 11.16
N ARG A 17 -11.59 -8.04 12.11
CA ARG A 17 -12.55 -9.16 11.90
C ARG A 17 -14.02 -8.77 11.97
N LYS A 18 -14.31 -7.49 12.23
CA LYS A 18 -15.67 -7.00 12.46
C LYS A 18 -16.29 -6.50 11.15
N ASP A 19 -17.55 -6.86 10.90
CA ASP A 19 -18.38 -6.38 9.79
C ASP A 19 -17.64 -6.42 8.44
N HIS A 20 -17.63 -5.30 7.72
CA HIS A 20 -16.98 -5.15 6.42
C HIS A 20 -15.50 -4.74 6.52
N ALA A 21 -14.92 -4.68 7.72
CA ALA A 21 -13.53 -4.25 7.90
C ALA A 21 -12.51 -5.09 7.10
N PRO A 22 -12.59 -6.44 7.04
CA PRO A 22 -11.66 -7.23 6.23
C PRO A 22 -11.73 -6.86 4.74
N ALA A 23 -12.93 -6.74 4.18
CA ALA A 23 -13.13 -6.43 2.76
C ALA A 23 -12.69 -5.01 2.42
N ASN A 24 -13.04 -4.03 3.26
CA ASN A 24 -12.65 -2.63 3.06
C ASN A 24 -11.14 -2.47 3.10
N LEU A 25 -10.46 -3.11 4.07
CA LEU A 25 -9.01 -3.06 4.16
C LEU A 25 -8.35 -3.77 2.98
N ALA A 26 -8.88 -4.89 2.51
CA ALA A 26 -8.35 -5.57 1.32
C ALA A 26 -8.37 -4.63 0.08
N VAL A 27 -9.45 -3.88 -0.11
CA VAL A 27 -9.56 -2.88 -1.19
C VAL A 27 -8.52 -1.76 -1.01
N LEU A 28 -8.42 -1.18 0.18
CA LEU A 28 -7.48 -0.10 0.47
C LEU A 28 -6.02 -0.54 0.30
N ARG A 29 -5.65 -1.73 0.77
CA ARG A 29 -4.31 -2.30 0.62
C ARG A 29 -3.98 -2.54 -0.86
N ARG A 30 -4.92 -3.05 -1.64
CA ARG A 30 -4.77 -3.21 -3.09
C ARG A 30 -4.52 -1.87 -3.77
N LEU A 31 -5.30 -0.85 -3.42
CA LEU A 31 -5.13 0.52 -3.94
C LEU A 31 -3.73 1.06 -3.61
N ALA A 32 -3.30 0.98 -2.36
CA ALA A 32 -1.99 1.46 -1.91
C ALA A 32 -0.83 0.76 -2.67
N LEU A 33 -0.93 -0.55 -2.88
CA LEU A 33 0.07 -1.29 -3.67
C LEU A 33 0.08 -0.88 -5.14
N ASN A 34 -1.08 -0.61 -5.74
CA ASN A 34 -1.15 -0.15 -7.12
C ASN A 34 -0.51 1.23 -7.28
N ILE A 35 -0.76 2.15 -6.35
CA ILE A 35 -0.10 3.47 -6.29
C ILE A 35 1.43 3.28 -6.23
N ALA A 36 1.91 2.48 -5.28
CA ALA A 36 3.34 2.25 -5.10
C ALA A 36 4.00 1.55 -6.31
N ARG A 37 3.26 0.70 -7.02
CA ARG A 37 3.71 0.02 -8.25
C ARG A 37 3.81 0.98 -9.45
N ALA A 38 2.93 1.96 -9.55
CA ALA A 38 2.94 2.94 -10.63
C ALA A 38 4.16 3.87 -10.58
N HIS A 39 4.76 4.06 -9.40
CA HIS A 39 5.96 4.87 -9.25
C HIS A 39 7.16 4.31 -10.05
N PRO A 40 7.84 5.13 -10.88
CA PRO A 40 8.82 4.67 -11.88
C PRO A 40 10.11 4.09 -11.29
N ASP A 41 10.50 4.50 -10.09
CA ASP A 41 11.69 3.96 -9.43
C ASP A 41 11.53 2.47 -9.10
N THR A 42 12.37 1.62 -9.69
CA THR A 42 12.39 0.17 -9.48
C THR A 42 13.41 -0.29 -8.43
N LYS A 43 14.26 0.63 -7.93
CA LYS A 43 15.29 0.33 -6.92
C LYS A 43 14.70 0.28 -5.51
N ILE A 44 13.63 1.03 -5.26
CA ILE A 44 12.94 1.06 -3.98
C ILE A 44 11.87 -0.03 -3.95
N SER A 45 11.89 -0.86 -2.90
CA SER A 45 10.87 -1.90 -2.69
C SER A 45 9.48 -1.29 -2.46
N LEU A 46 8.41 -2.06 -2.68
CA LEU A 46 7.03 -1.59 -2.44
C LEU A 46 6.83 -1.14 -0.99
N ARG A 47 7.36 -1.90 -0.01
CA ARG A 47 7.35 -1.52 1.40
C ARG A 47 8.13 -0.23 1.64
N GLY A 48 9.29 -0.06 0.99
CA GLY A 48 10.09 1.16 1.07
C GLY A 48 9.36 2.40 0.53
N LYS A 49 8.65 2.28 -0.60
CA LYS A 49 7.83 3.36 -1.15
C LYS A 49 6.71 3.74 -0.19
N LEU A 50 6.00 2.76 0.37
CA LEU A 50 4.94 3.01 1.35
C LEU A 50 5.47 3.65 2.64
N ASN A 51 6.60 3.18 3.17
CA ASN A 51 7.24 3.76 4.35
C ASN A 51 7.71 5.20 4.09
N ARG A 52 8.27 5.48 2.92
CA ARG A 52 8.64 6.84 2.54
C ARG A 52 7.41 7.75 2.48
N ALA A 53 6.32 7.29 1.87
CA ALA A 53 5.05 8.04 1.87
C ALA A 53 4.49 8.27 3.28
N ALA A 54 4.79 7.39 4.25
CA ALA A 54 4.37 7.58 5.63
C ALA A 54 5.21 8.65 6.38
N TRP A 55 6.39 9.01 5.89
CA TRP A 55 7.33 9.93 6.57
C TRP A 55 7.59 11.23 5.79
N ASP A 56 7.25 11.27 4.51
CA ASP A 56 7.47 12.39 3.58
C ASP A 56 6.15 12.72 2.86
N ASP A 57 5.47 13.74 3.37
CA ASP A 57 4.19 14.20 2.82
C ASP A 57 4.30 14.64 1.35
N SER A 58 5.45 15.20 0.94
CA SER A 58 5.67 15.60 -0.44
C SER A 58 5.71 14.38 -1.36
N PHE A 59 6.37 13.30 -0.91
CA PHE A 59 6.40 12.03 -1.61
C PHE A 59 5.02 11.33 -1.63
N LEU A 60 4.25 11.42 -0.54
CA LEU A 60 2.88 10.93 -0.49
C LEU A 60 1.99 11.63 -1.53
N VAL A 61 2.02 12.97 -1.56
CA VAL A 61 1.24 13.75 -2.52
C VAL A 61 1.66 13.42 -3.95
N TYR A 62 2.97 13.31 -4.21
CA TYR A 62 3.47 12.88 -5.52
C TYR A 62 2.91 11.53 -5.94
N LEU A 63 2.92 10.53 -5.04
CA LEU A 63 2.37 9.20 -5.31
C LEU A 63 0.86 9.23 -5.61
N LEU A 64 0.09 10.00 -4.85
CA LEU A 64 -1.37 10.09 -5.02
C LEU A 64 -1.74 10.80 -6.33
N LEU A 65 -1.01 11.85 -6.70
CA LEU A 65 -1.29 12.63 -7.91
C LEU A 65 -0.83 11.96 -9.20
N ASN A 66 0.20 11.11 -9.17
CA ASN A 66 0.69 10.42 -10.37
C ASN A 66 -0.10 9.14 -10.72
N MET A 67 -1.15 8.80 -9.96
CA MET A 67 -2.03 7.67 -10.28
C MET A 67 -3.37 8.10 -10.93
N LEU A 68 -3.78 9.36 -10.77
CA LEU A 68 -4.95 9.96 -11.43
C LEU A 68 -4.53 10.69 -12.70
#